data_AF-A0A3M1AG88-F1
#
_entry.id   AF-A0A3M1AG88-F1
#
_cell.length_a   1.000
_cell.length_b   1.000
_cell.length_c   1.000
_cell.angle_alpha   90.00
_cell.angle_beta   90.00
_cell.angle_gamma   90.00
#
_symmetry.space_group_name_H-M   'P 1'
#
loop_
_entity.id
_entity.type
_entity.pdbx_description
1 polymer ?
#
loop_
_entity_poly.entity_id
_entity_poly.type
_entity_poly.pdbx_seq_one_letter_code
_entity_poly.pdbx_strand_id
1 'polypeptide(L)'
;MGILDFLSGEFIDVIEWTDDTRDTLVWRFEREGHAIKYGAKLTVRPGQVAVFVHEGEVADVFPPGLYMLETSNLPILTTLQHWDHGFESPFKSEVYFVSTTRFADLRWGTRNPVMLRDPEFGPVRIRAFGTYAIRVRDAARFLVEIVGTDGEFTMDEIAFQLRNIIVAEFSRAIAASGIPVLDMAANTADLGRLVAAAIAPQLAEYGLEMPEFHVENISLPEAVEKVLDARSSMGIVGDLGRYTQFQAAQAMTEAARNPAGAMGAGLG
;
A
#
# COMPACT_ATOMS: atom_id res chain seq x y z
N MET A 1 50.87 -13.71 27.90
CA MET A 1 49.50 -14.15 27.60
C MET A 1 48.73 -14.14 28.90
N GLY A 2 47.88 -13.14 29.09
CA GLY A 2 47.30 -12.79 30.39
C GLY A 2 46.02 -13.56 30.67
N ILE A 3 45.90 -14.02 31.91
CA ILE A 3 44.75 -14.72 32.52
C ILE A 3 43.48 -13.81 32.61
N LEU A 4 43.54 -12.59 32.06
CA LEU A 4 42.48 -11.59 32.10
C LEU A 4 41.62 -11.52 30.82
N ASP A 5 41.94 -12.31 29.78
CA ASP A 5 41.13 -12.36 28.54
C ASP A 5 39.85 -13.22 28.69
N PHE A 6 39.67 -13.89 29.83
CA PHE A 6 38.50 -14.73 30.10
C PHE A 6 37.33 -13.96 30.75
N LEU A 7 37.55 -12.73 31.24
CA LEU A 7 36.53 -11.97 32.00
C LEU A 7 35.81 -10.88 31.20
N SER A 8 36.02 -10.78 29.88
CA SER A 8 35.39 -9.78 29.00
C SER A 8 34.29 -10.33 28.08
N GLY A 9 33.96 -11.63 28.15
CA GLY A 9 33.15 -12.32 27.12
C GLY A 9 31.62 -12.39 27.34
N GLU A 10 31.12 -12.17 28.56
CA GLU A 10 29.69 -12.32 28.90
C GLU A 10 28.97 -10.97 29.04
N PHE A 11 29.14 -10.06 28.09
CA PHE A 11 28.14 -9.02 27.93
C PHE A 11 26.85 -9.68 27.44
N ILE A 12 25.79 -9.62 28.25
CA ILE A 12 24.42 -9.94 27.84
C ILE A 12 24.13 -9.06 26.63
N ASP A 13 23.90 -9.67 25.46
CA ASP A 13 23.54 -8.91 24.26
C ASP A 13 22.16 -8.31 24.47
N VAL A 14 22.05 -7.00 24.30
CA VAL A 14 20.77 -6.30 24.23
C VAL A 14 20.41 -6.16 22.76
N ILE A 15 19.35 -6.86 22.36
CA ILE A 15 18.81 -6.83 21.00
C ILE A 15 17.65 -5.84 21.02
N GLU A 16 17.82 -4.72 20.33
CA GLU A 16 16.81 -3.69 20.21
C GLU A 16 16.93 -2.96 18.87
N TRP A 17 15.83 -2.35 18.44
CA TRP A 17 15.80 -1.48 17.28
C TRP A 17 14.97 -0.23 17.56
N THR A 18 15.45 0.89 17.02
CA THR A 18 14.75 2.17 16.96
C THR A 18 14.81 2.66 15.52
N ASP A 19 13.64 2.92 14.95
CA ASP A 19 13.50 3.49 13.61
C ASP A 19 13.60 5.02 13.66
N ASP A 20 14.50 5.59 12.84
CA ASP A 20 14.69 7.03 12.69
C ASP A 20 14.20 7.56 11.32
N THR A 21 13.83 6.69 10.38
CA THR A 21 13.55 7.05 8.97
C THR A 21 12.05 7.07 8.65
N ARG A 22 11.22 6.32 9.41
CA ARG A 22 9.75 6.20 9.23
C ARG A 22 9.31 5.56 7.91
N ASP A 23 10.23 4.96 7.17
CA ASP A 23 9.98 4.25 5.91
C ASP A 23 10.43 2.78 5.95
N THR A 24 11.17 2.38 6.99
CA THR A 24 11.59 0.99 7.21
C THR A 24 10.44 0.15 7.75
N LEU A 25 10.03 -0.84 6.97
CA LEU A 25 9.03 -1.83 7.35
C LEU A 25 9.65 -2.97 8.16
N VAL A 26 10.83 -3.44 7.75
CA VAL A 26 11.56 -4.51 8.44
C VAL A 26 13.03 -4.17 8.55
N TRP A 27 13.60 -4.46 9.72
CA TRP A 27 15.04 -4.38 9.94
C TRP A 27 15.53 -5.66 10.64
N ARG A 28 16.54 -6.31 10.08
CA ARG A 28 17.20 -7.46 10.69
C ARG A 28 18.32 -6.97 11.60
N PHE A 29 18.32 -7.46 12.84
CA PHE A 29 19.41 -7.23 13.75
C PHE A 29 20.72 -7.83 13.23
N GLU A 30 21.69 -6.97 12.93
CA GLU A 30 22.99 -7.39 12.44
C GLU A 30 23.98 -7.66 13.57
N ARG A 31 24.68 -8.79 13.46
CA ARG A 31 25.84 -9.14 14.27
C ARG A 31 26.83 -9.92 13.43
N GLU A 32 28.12 -9.75 13.69
CA GLU A 32 29.15 -10.66 13.18
C GLU A 32 28.77 -12.13 13.44
N GLY A 33 28.55 -12.88 12.37
CA GLY A 33 28.25 -14.31 12.39
C GLY A 33 26.78 -14.71 12.61
N HIS A 34 25.85 -13.78 12.83
CA HIS A 34 24.42 -14.04 13.07
C HIS A 34 24.15 -15.09 14.18
N ALA A 35 25.00 -15.12 15.21
CA ALA A 35 24.81 -15.96 16.37
C ALA A 35 24.24 -15.13 17.53
N ILE A 36 23.01 -15.42 17.94
CA ILE A 36 22.40 -14.82 19.13
C ILE A 36 22.84 -15.62 20.36
N LYS A 37 23.45 -14.95 21.35
CA LYS A 37 23.92 -15.61 22.57
C LYS A 37 22.73 -16.05 23.43
N TYR A 38 22.91 -17.18 24.13
CA TYR A 38 21.99 -17.62 25.16
C TYR A 38 21.85 -16.55 26.25
N GLY A 39 20.62 -16.26 26.68
CA GLY A 39 20.33 -15.24 27.69
C GLY A 39 20.36 -13.80 27.17
N ALA A 40 20.44 -13.60 25.84
CA ALA A 40 20.27 -12.28 25.23
C ALA A 40 18.92 -11.66 25.62
N LYS A 41 18.92 -10.35 25.83
CA LYS A 41 17.72 -9.58 26.18
C LYS A 41 17.16 -8.93 24.92
N LEU A 42 15.98 -9.35 24.51
CA LEU A 42 15.24 -8.77 23.41
C LEU A 42 14.28 -7.70 23.94
N THR A 43 14.49 -6.46 23.52
CA THR A 43 13.59 -5.33 23.82
C THR A 43 12.78 -4.97 22.59
N VAL A 44 11.49 -5.27 22.61
CA VAL A 44 10.53 -4.92 21.56
C VAL A 44 9.74 -3.70 22.01
N ARG A 45 9.82 -2.60 21.27
CA ARG A 45 9.12 -1.36 21.65
C ARG A 45 7.68 -1.34 21.10
N PRO A 46 6.80 -0.46 21.61
CA PRO A 46 5.50 -0.23 20.98
C PRO A 46 5.64 0.18 19.51
N GLY A 47 4.69 -0.25 18.67
CA GLY A 47 4.72 0.05 17.23
C GLY A 47 5.58 -0.90 16.40
N GLN A 48 6.18 -1.92 17.02
CA GLN A 48 6.93 -2.97 16.34
C GLN A 48 6.69 -4.33 16.99
N VAL A 49 7.01 -5.38 16.25
CA VAL A 49 7.10 -6.76 16.75
C VAL A 49 8.44 -7.35 16.32
N ALA A 50 8.96 -8.32 17.04
CA ALA A 50 10.18 -9.02 16.65
C ALA A 50 9.86 -10.44 16.21
N VAL A 51 10.28 -10.83 15.02
CA VAL A 51 10.18 -12.19 14.48
C VAL A 51 11.53 -12.87 14.68
N PHE A 52 11.54 -13.98 15.39
CA PHE A 52 12.73 -14.78 15.62
C PHE A 52 12.77 -15.94 14.63
N VAL A 53 13.82 -15.98 13.82
CA VAL A 53 14.08 -17.03 12.83
C VAL A 53 15.24 -17.87 13.33
N HIS A 54 15.04 -19.17 13.38
CA HIS A 54 16.05 -20.14 13.81
C HIS A 54 16.21 -21.19 12.74
N GLU A 55 17.44 -21.42 12.27
CA GLU A 55 17.75 -22.41 11.22
C GLU A 55 16.93 -22.23 9.92
N GLY A 56 16.50 -21.01 9.64
CA GLY A 56 15.69 -20.70 8.45
C GLY A 56 14.19 -20.87 8.63
N GLU A 57 13.71 -21.23 9.82
CA GLU A 57 12.29 -21.32 10.15
C GLU A 57 11.88 -20.22 11.13
N VAL A 58 10.66 -19.69 10.97
CA VAL A 58 10.07 -18.76 11.94
C VAL A 58 9.76 -19.53 13.22
N ALA A 59 10.50 -19.24 14.28
CA ALA A 59 10.41 -19.94 15.55
C ALA A 59 9.46 -19.24 16.54
N ASP A 60 9.39 -17.90 16.53
CA ASP A 60 8.43 -17.15 17.36
C ASP A 60 8.22 -15.70 16.88
N VAL A 61 7.14 -15.07 17.37
CA VAL A 61 6.82 -13.66 17.15
C VAL A 61 6.56 -12.98 18.50
N PHE A 62 7.43 -12.05 18.87
CA PHE A 62 7.41 -11.31 20.12
C PHE A 62 6.68 -9.96 19.98
N PRO A 63 5.55 -9.76 20.67
CA PRO A 63 4.89 -8.45 20.75
C PRO A 63 5.70 -7.48 21.63
N PRO A 64 5.32 -6.18 21.73
CA PRO A 64 6.02 -5.21 22.57
C PRO A 64 6.25 -5.71 24.01
N GLY A 65 7.49 -5.66 24.49
CA GLY A 65 7.88 -6.22 25.78
C GLY A 65 9.40 -6.42 25.91
N LEU A 66 9.82 -6.86 27.09
CA LEU A 66 11.19 -7.29 27.36
C LEU A 66 11.20 -8.81 27.52
N TYR A 67 12.01 -9.49 26.73
CA TYR A 67 12.12 -10.94 26.71
C TYR A 67 13.57 -11.35 26.96
N MET A 68 13.73 -12.50 27.62
CA MET A 68 15.00 -13.19 27.70
C MET A 68 14.94 -14.38 26.75
N LEU A 69 15.88 -14.43 25.81
CA LEU A 69 15.96 -15.51 24.83
C LEU A 69 16.62 -16.72 25.48
N GLU A 70 15.79 -17.61 26.02
CA GLU A 70 16.14 -18.87 26.66
C GLU A 70 15.35 -20.04 26.03
N THR A 71 15.96 -21.22 25.96
CA THR A 71 15.39 -22.44 25.35
C THR A 71 14.04 -22.85 25.94
N SER A 72 13.76 -22.52 27.20
CA SER A 72 12.51 -22.89 27.89
C SER A 72 11.29 -22.06 27.51
N ASN A 73 11.48 -20.87 26.93
CA ASN A 73 10.41 -19.89 26.69
C ASN A 73 9.97 -19.82 25.23
N LEU A 74 10.52 -20.67 24.37
CA LEU A 74 10.25 -20.71 22.92
C LEU A 74 9.48 -22.00 22.58
N PRO A 75 8.16 -21.93 22.33
CA PRO A 75 7.28 -23.10 22.25
C PRO A 75 7.56 -24.04 21.07
N ILE A 76 8.21 -23.57 19.99
CA ILE A 76 8.59 -24.42 18.84
C ILE A 76 9.96 -25.09 19.06
N LEU A 77 10.87 -24.44 19.79
CA LEU A 77 12.24 -24.95 20.02
C LEU A 77 12.30 -26.18 20.95
N THR A 78 11.28 -26.41 21.79
CA THR A 78 11.22 -27.64 22.61
C THR A 78 11.17 -28.93 21.79
N THR A 79 10.86 -28.83 20.50
CA THR A 79 10.78 -29.99 19.57
C THR A 79 12.05 -30.20 18.75
N LEU A 80 12.97 -29.21 18.72
CA LEU A 80 14.25 -29.25 17.99
C LEU A 80 15.45 -29.51 18.92
N GLN A 81 15.20 -30.08 20.11
CA GLN A 81 16.18 -30.35 21.17
C GLN A 81 17.40 -31.16 20.69
N HIS A 82 18.50 -30.48 20.35
CA HIS A 82 19.90 -30.95 20.50
C HIS A 82 20.87 -29.75 20.58
N TRP A 83 20.67 -28.85 21.55
CA TRP A 83 21.60 -27.72 21.80
C TRP A 83 22.60 -28.09 22.91
N ASP A 84 23.21 -29.26 22.77
CA ASP A 84 24.09 -29.86 23.78
C ASP A 84 25.57 -29.50 23.53
N HIS A 85 25.84 -28.64 22.55
CA HIS A 85 27.18 -28.21 22.17
C HIS A 85 27.51 -26.86 22.80
N GLY A 86 28.40 -26.90 23.80
CA GLY A 86 28.76 -25.77 24.64
C GLY A 86 29.21 -24.52 23.87
N PHE A 87 28.60 -23.39 24.25
CA PHE A 87 29.08 -22.01 24.10
C PHE A 87 29.44 -21.48 22.69
N GLU A 88 29.36 -22.28 21.64
CA GLU A 88 29.24 -21.82 20.26
C GLU A 88 28.01 -22.50 19.67
N SER A 89 26.93 -21.76 19.48
CA SER A 89 25.80 -22.27 18.69
C SER A 89 26.28 -22.40 17.24
N PRO A 90 26.37 -23.62 16.66
CA PRO A 90 26.65 -23.77 15.24
C PRO A 90 25.47 -23.29 14.37
N PHE A 91 24.34 -22.94 15.00
CA PHE A 91 23.08 -22.60 14.36
C PHE A 91 22.92 -21.09 14.27
N LYS A 92 22.61 -20.62 13.06
CA LYS A 92 22.34 -19.20 12.76
C LYS A 92 20.93 -18.85 13.19
N SER A 93 20.81 -17.74 13.93
CA SER A 93 19.52 -17.21 14.37
C SER A 93 19.44 -15.74 14.04
N GLU A 94 18.28 -15.30 13.58
CA GLU A 94 18.04 -13.93 13.14
C GLU A 94 16.86 -13.34 13.91
N VAL A 95 16.93 -12.05 14.21
CA VAL A 95 15.80 -11.29 14.76
C VAL A 95 15.47 -10.22 13.74
N TYR A 96 14.24 -10.25 13.26
CA TYR A 96 13.67 -9.24 12.38
C TYR A 96 12.71 -8.38 13.18
N PHE A 97 12.98 -7.09 13.28
CA PHE A 97 12.02 -6.13 13.81
C PHE A 97 11.11 -5.66 12.67
N VAL A 98 9.80 -5.74 12.88
CA VAL A 98 8.77 -5.42 11.90
C VAL A 98 7.90 -4.29 12.43
N SER A 99 7.81 -3.20 11.69
CA SER A 99 6.95 -2.06 12.03
C SER A 99 5.47 -2.43 11.89
N THR A 100 4.70 -2.20 12.95
CA THR A 100 3.24 -2.39 13.00
C THR A 100 2.47 -1.07 13.06
N THR A 101 3.20 0.04 12.91
CA THR A 101 2.61 1.39 12.77
C THR A 101 1.97 1.57 11.41
N ARG A 102 1.18 2.65 11.26
CA ARG A 102 0.55 3.00 9.99
C ARG A 102 1.53 3.81 9.14
N PHE A 103 1.78 3.32 7.93
CA PHE A 103 2.45 4.06 6.88
C PHE A 103 1.38 4.76 6.06
N ALA A 104 1.24 6.07 6.26
CA ALA A 104 0.20 6.91 5.69
C ALA A 104 0.67 7.64 4.43
N ASP A 105 -0.22 8.44 3.83
CA ASP A 105 0.05 9.32 2.68
C ASP A 105 0.57 8.62 1.43
N LEU A 106 0.37 7.30 1.32
CA LEU A 106 0.72 6.54 0.13
C LEU A 106 -0.27 6.84 -0.98
N ARG A 107 0.23 7.01 -2.20
CA ARG A 107 -0.59 7.40 -3.35
C ARG A 107 -0.87 6.23 -4.26
N TRP A 108 -2.11 6.13 -4.72
CA TRP A 108 -2.51 5.20 -5.75
C TRP A 108 -3.19 5.95 -6.90
N GLY A 109 -3.21 5.32 -8.07
CA GLY A 109 -3.93 5.87 -9.20
C GLY A 109 -3.79 5.01 -10.45
N THR A 110 -4.84 5.00 -11.25
CA THR A 110 -4.93 4.23 -12.50
C THR A 110 -3.91 4.79 -13.51
N ARG A 111 -2.91 3.99 -13.92
CA ARG A 111 -1.94 4.40 -14.96
C ARG A 111 -2.64 4.61 -16.31
N ASN A 112 -3.47 3.64 -16.67
CA ASN A 112 -4.29 3.65 -17.87
C ASN A 112 -5.75 3.84 -17.47
N PRO A 113 -6.58 4.49 -18.31
CA PRO A 113 -8.01 4.57 -18.05
C PRO A 113 -8.63 3.18 -17.90
N VAL A 114 -9.53 3.05 -16.93
CA VAL A 114 -10.36 1.86 -16.75
C VAL A 114 -11.57 1.99 -17.66
N MET A 115 -11.75 1.02 -18.55
CA MET A 115 -12.93 0.93 -19.41
C MET A 115 -14.06 0.24 -18.65
N LEU A 116 -15.21 0.89 -18.55
CA LEU A 116 -16.42 0.29 -17.98
C LEU A 116 -17.65 0.64 -18.84
N ARG A 117 -18.73 -0.11 -18.62
CA ARG A 117 -20.04 0.19 -19.21
C ARG A 117 -20.86 0.91 -18.16
N ASP A 118 -20.93 2.22 -18.31
CA ASP A 118 -21.74 3.08 -17.47
C ASP A 118 -23.24 2.96 -17.86
N PRO A 119 -24.16 2.88 -16.89
CA PRO A 119 -25.60 2.80 -17.18
C PRO A 119 -26.17 4.02 -17.91
N GLU A 120 -25.59 5.21 -17.75
CA GLU A 120 -26.07 6.47 -18.34
C GLU A 120 -25.36 6.81 -19.65
N PHE A 121 -24.05 6.58 -19.72
CA PHE A 121 -23.21 6.98 -20.86
C PHE A 121 -22.79 5.82 -21.77
N GLY A 122 -23.04 4.57 -21.38
CA GLY A 122 -22.53 3.40 -22.09
C GLY A 122 -21.02 3.23 -21.89
N PRO A 123 -20.24 2.80 -22.91
CA PRO A 123 -18.81 2.58 -22.75
C PRO A 123 -18.05 3.88 -22.43
N VAL A 124 -17.48 3.97 -21.23
CA VAL A 124 -16.67 5.11 -20.78
C VAL A 124 -15.30 4.66 -20.30
N ARG A 125 -14.36 5.60 -20.28
CA ARG A 125 -12.99 5.43 -19.80
C ARG A 125 -12.76 6.37 -18.63
N ILE A 126 -12.64 5.84 -17.42
CA ILE A 126 -12.38 6.69 -16.25
C ILE A 126 -10.95 6.57 -15.78
N ARG A 127 -10.46 7.63 -15.15
CA ARG A 127 -9.26 7.58 -14.32
C ARG A 127 -9.64 7.86 -12.89
N ALA A 128 -8.94 7.24 -11.95
CA ALA A 128 -9.13 7.48 -10.54
C ALA A 128 -7.79 7.52 -9.82
N PHE A 129 -7.73 8.31 -8.76
CA PHE A 129 -6.59 8.37 -7.86
C PHE A 129 -7.03 8.69 -6.43
N GLY A 130 -6.10 8.48 -5.51
CA GLY A 130 -6.25 8.93 -4.15
C GLY A 130 -5.10 8.45 -3.28
N THR A 131 -5.39 8.31 -2.00
CA THR A 131 -4.42 7.98 -0.96
C THR A 131 -4.84 6.74 -0.18
N TYR A 132 -3.88 6.08 0.44
CA TYR A 132 -4.09 4.92 1.29
C TYR A 132 -3.04 4.86 2.39
N ALA A 133 -3.33 4.09 3.43
CA ALA A 133 -2.38 3.72 4.45
C ALA A 133 -2.27 2.20 4.54
N ILE A 134 -1.08 1.70 4.87
CA ILE A 134 -0.89 0.29 5.20
C ILE A 134 -0.28 0.10 6.57
N ARG A 135 -0.42 -1.10 7.11
CA ARG A 135 0.43 -1.58 8.21
C ARG A 135 0.60 -3.09 8.13
N VAL A 136 1.68 -3.58 8.72
CA VAL A 136 1.86 -5.02 8.91
C VAL A 136 0.95 -5.49 10.04
N ARG A 137 0.15 -6.51 9.75
CA ARG A 137 -0.76 -7.17 10.70
C ARG A 137 -0.22 -8.53 11.13
N ASP A 138 0.33 -9.30 10.20
CA ASP A 138 0.93 -10.62 10.44
C ASP A 138 2.40 -10.57 10.00
N ALA A 139 3.28 -10.35 10.98
CA ALA A 139 4.71 -10.15 10.74
C ALA A 139 5.42 -11.42 10.26
N ALA A 140 5.02 -12.60 10.72
CA ALA A 140 5.60 -13.86 10.26
C ALA A 140 5.28 -14.10 8.78
N ARG A 141 4.01 -13.92 8.40
CA ARG A 141 3.59 -14.03 7.00
C ARG A 141 4.25 -12.99 6.12
N PHE A 142 4.31 -11.73 6.57
CA PHE A 142 4.95 -10.66 5.83
C PHE A 142 6.44 -10.95 5.60
N LEU A 143 7.12 -11.47 6.63
CA LEU A 143 8.52 -11.89 6.53
C LEU A 143 8.70 -13.00 5.49
N VAL A 144 7.87 -14.05 5.53
CA VAL A 144 7.99 -15.22 4.64
C VAL A 144 7.62 -14.91 3.19
N GLU A 145 6.54 -14.18 2.96
CA GLU A 145 5.96 -13.99 1.62
C GLU A 145 6.56 -12.79 0.86
N ILE A 146 7.01 -11.76 1.57
CA ILE A 146 7.42 -10.48 0.95
C ILE A 146 8.89 -10.14 1.19
N VAL A 147 9.34 -10.19 2.44
CA VAL A 147 10.67 -9.68 2.82
C VAL A 147 11.77 -10.70 2.53
N GLY A 148 11.51 -11.98 2.83
CA GLY A 148 12.50 -13.05 2.71
C GLY A 148 13.72 -12.79 3.59
N THR A 149 14.90 -12.73 2.96
CA THR A 149 16.19 -12.57 3.65
C THR A 149 16.69 -11.13 3.69
N ASP A 150 15.89 -10.16 3.22
CA ASP A 150 16.31 -8.76 3.20
C ASP A 150 16.53 -8.23 4.62
N GLY A 151 17.70 -7.65 4.85
CA GLY A 151 18.08 -7.12 6.15
C GLY A 151 17.46 -5.76 6.44
N GLU A 152 17.06 -5.02 5.41
CA GLU A 152 16.42 -3.71 5.54
C GLU A 152 15.39 -3.56 4.42
N PHE A 153 14.12 -3.76 4.77
CA PHE A 153 13.01 -3.69 3.82
C PHE A 153 12.22 -2.41 4.02
N THR A 154 12.07 -1.63 2.96
CA THR A 154 11.48 -0.29 2.98
C THR A 154 10.15 -0.22 2.23
N MET A 155 9.40 0.86 2.47
CA MET A 155 8.14 1.13 1.76
C MET A 155 8.29 1.16 0.23
N ASP A 156 9.41 1.67 -0.28
CA ASP A 156 9.63 1.84 -1.73
C ASP A 156 9.69 0.49 -2.46
N GLU A 157 10.18 -0.55 -1.80
CA GLU A 157 10.32 -1.89 -2.37
C GLU A 157 8.96 -2.55 -2.64
N ILE A 158 7.95 -2.28 -1.81
CA ILE A 158 6.61 -2.87 -1.95
C ILE A 158 5.60 -1.94 -2.63
N ALA A 159 5.86 -0.63 -2.66
CA ALA A 159 4.92 0.38 -3.14
C ALA A 159 4.38 0.09 -4.56
N PHE A 160 5.24 -0.40 -5.46
CA PHE A 160 4.85 -0.74 -6.83
C PHE A 160 3.83 -1.89 -6.88
N GLN A 161 4.08 -2.95 -6.10
CA GLN A 161 3.21 -4.12 -6.04
C GLN A 161 1.84 -3.76 -5.43
N LEU A 162 1.83 -3.01 -4.33
CA LEU A 162 0.61 -2.54 -3.69
C LEU A 162 -0.23 -1.71 -4.64
N ARG A 163 0.40 -0.77 -5.36
CA ARG A 163 -0.31 0.04 -6.35
C ARG A 163 -0.93 -0.82 -7.45
N ASN A 164 -0.25 -1.85 -7.94
CA ASN A 164 -0.79 -2.73 -8.97
C ASN A 164 -2.02 -3.50 -8.46
N ILE A 165 -1.96 -4.00 -7.22
CA ILE A 165 -3.09 -4.67 -6.55
C ILE A 165 -4.27 -3.72 -6.45
N ILE A 166 -4.05 -2.52 -5.92
CA ILE A 166 -5.10 -1.50 -5.77
C ILE A 166 -5.75 -1.19 -7.12
N VAL A 167 -4.97 -0.96 -8.17
CA VAL A 167 -5.52 -0.61 -9.50
C VAL A 167 -6.30 -1.77 -10.11
N ALA A 168 -5.81 -3.01 -9.95
CA ALA A 168 -6.48 -4.20 -10.45
C ALA A 168 -7.83 -4.43 -9.75
N GLU A 169 -7.85 -4.40 -8.42
CA GLU A 169 -9.06 -4.62 -7.64
C GLU A 169 -10.04 -3.44 -7.72
N PHE A 170 -9.55 -2.20 -7.79
CA PHE A 170 -10.38 -1.04 -8.14
C PHE A 170 -11.11 -1.27 -9.47
N SER A 171 -10.37 -1.64 -10.52
CA SER A 171 -10.94 -1.86 -11.86
C SER A 171 -11.98 -2.97 -11.88
N ARG A 172 -11.72 -4.06 -11.16
CA ARG A 172 -12.65 -5.19 -11.03
C ARG A 172 -13.91 -4.78 -10.28
N ALA A 173 -13.75 -4.13 -9.13
CA ALA A 173 -14.84 -3.79 -8.23
C ALA A 173 -15.80 -2.76 -8.86
N ILE A 174 -15.28 -1.73 -9.54
CA ILE A 174 -16.12 -0.73 -10.22
C ILE A 174 -16.84 -1.29 -11.45
N ALA A 175 -16.20 -2.19 -12.20
CA ALA A 175 -16.82 -2.79 -13.37
C ALA A 175 -17.97 -3.74 -12.96
N ALA A 176 -17.84 -4.38 -11.79
CA ALA A 176 -18.86 -5.27 -11.25
C ALA A 176 -19.99 -4.53 -10.52
N SER A 177 -19.75 -3.33 -9.97
CA SER A 177 -20.71 -2.62 -9.13
C SER A 177 -21.91 -2.06 -9.91
N GLY A 178 -21.73 -1.72 -11.19
CA GLY A 178 -22.76 -1.09 -12.01
C GLY A 178 -23.18 0.30 -11.54
N ILE A 179 -22.40 0.93 -10.65
CA ILE A 179 -22.66 2.28 -10.15
C ILE A 179 -22.40 3.27 -11.28
N PRO A 180 -23.30 4.23 -11.57
CA PRO A 180 -23.03 5.30 -12.53
C PRO A 180 -21.84 6.17 -12.11
N VAL A 181 -21.02 6.61 -13.05
CA VAL A 181 -19.80 7.39 -12.80
C VAL A 181 -20.07 8.68 -12.03
N LEU A 182 -21.18 9.36 -12.30
CA LEU A 182 -21.54 10.58 -11.57
C LEU A 182 -21.83 10.27 -10.09
N ASP A 183 -22.48 9.15 -9.81
CA ASP A 183 -22.72 8.69 -8.44
C ASP A 183 -21.44 8.23 -7.75
N MET A 184 -20.51 7.62 -8.49
CA MET A 184 -19.18 7.29 -7.98
C MET A 184 -18.43 8.56 -7.55
N ALA A 185 -18.47 9.60 -8.38
CA ALA A 185 -17.81 10.89 -8.11
C ALA A 185 -18.49 11.64 -6.96
N ALA A 186 -19.81 11.53 -6.82
CA ALA A 186 -20.55 12.13 -5.71
C ALA A 186 -20.34 11.39 -4.37
N ASN A 187 -20.09 10.08 -4.40
CA ASN A 187 -20.03 9.22 -3.21
C ASN A 187 -18.69 8.48 -3.06
N THR A 188 -17.58 9.22 -3.13
CA THR A 188 -16.22 8.65 -3.07
C THR A 188 -15.94 7.88 -1.77
N ALA A 189 -16.60 8.23 -0.67
CA ALA A 189 -16.46 7.51 0.61
C ALA A 189 -17.02 6.08 0.55
N ASP A 190 -18.20 5.89 -0.04
CA ASP A 190 -18.81 4.56 -0.24
C ASP A 190 -18.02 3.74 -1.26
N LEU A 191 -17.56 4.39 -2.33
CA LEU A 191 -16.69 3.75 -3.30
C LEU A 191 -15.38 3.29 -2.67
N GLY A 192 -14.78 4.12 -1.83
CA GLY A 192 -13.57 3.78 -1.08
C GLY A 192 -13.78 2.53 -0.22
N ARG A 193 -14.90 2.44 0.51
CA ARG A 193 -15.25 1.24 1.29
C ARG A 193 -15.40 0.00 0.42
N LEU A 194 -16.11 0.12 -0.70
CA LEU A 194 -16.32 -0.98 -1.65
C LEU A 194 -15.00 -1.53 -2.19
N VAL A 195 -14.10 -0.64 -2.60
CA VAL A 195 -12.80 -1.01 -3.17
C VAL A 195 -11.86 -1.56 -2.10
N ALA A 196 -11.81 -0.94 -0.91
CA ALA A 196 -11.01 -1.43 0.21
C ALA A 196 -11.41 -2.86 0.61
N ALA A 197 -12.71 -3.16 0.63
CA ALA A 197 -13.21 -4.52 0.89
C ALA A 197 -12.76 -5.53 -0.18
N ALA A 198 -12.64 -5.12 -1.44
CA ALA A 198 -12.14 -5.97 -2.52
C ALA A 198 -10.63 -6.22 -2.42
N ILE A 199 -9.85 -5.23 -1.97
CA ILE A 199 -8.39 -5.33 -1.83
C ILE A 199 -7.97 -6.16 -0.61
N ALA A 200 -8.74 -6.08 0.49
CA ALA A 200 -8.36 -6.64 1.79
C ALA A 200 -7.93 -8.13 1.77
N PRO A 201 -8.60 -9.05 1.05
CA PRO A 201 -8.20 -10.46 1.02
C PRO A 201 -6.77 -10.66 0.47
N GLN A 202 -6.42 -9.96 -0.62
CA GLN A 202 -5.11 -10.09 -1.24
C GLN A 202 -3.99 -9.51 -0.37
N LEU A 203 -4.25 -8.42 0.36
CA LEU A 203 -3.27 -7.90 1.32
C LEU A 203 -3.07 -8.81 2.52
N ALA A 204 -4.13 -9.48 2.97
CA ALA A 204 -4.04 -10.44 4.07
C ALA A 204 -3.17 -11.67 3.71
N GLU A 205 -3.10 -12.05 2.44
CA GLU A 205 -2.15 -13.07 1.96
C GLU A 205 -0.68 -12.63 2.15
N TYR A 206 -0.41 -11.33 2.15
CA TYR A 206 0.92 -10.76 2.40
C TYR A 206 1.15 -10.38 3.87
N GLY A 207 0.20 -10.65 4.76
CA GLY A 207 0.29 -10.23 6.16
C GLY A 207 0.10 -8.72 6.36
N LEU A 208 -0.40 -8.03 5.35
CA LEU A 208 -0.68 -6.60 5.36
C LEU A 208 -2.16 -6.34 5.58
N GLU A 209 -2.46 -5.14 6.06
CA GLU A 209 -3.80 -4.59 5.96
C GLU A 209 -3.77 -3.12 5.56
N MET A 210 -4.94 -2.63 5.12
CA MET A 210 -5.15 -1.27 4.67
C MET A 210 -6.17 -0.59 5.58
N PRO A 211 -5.73 0.09 6.66
CA PRO A 211 -6.65 0.74 7.60
C PRO A 211 -7.44 1.88 6.96
N GLU A 212 -6.85 2.55 5.97
CA GLU A 212 -7.41 3.74 5.33
C GLU A 212 -7.23 3.64 3.82
N PHE A 213 -8.32 3.93 3.09
CA PHE A 213 -8.33 3.99 1.63
C PHE A 213 -9.28 5.09 1.18
N HIS A 214 -8.74 6.03 0.41
CA HIS A 214 -9.46 7.19 -0.07
C HIS A 214 -9.44 7.24 -1.59
N VAL A 215 -10.61 7.43 -2.18
CA VAL A 215 -10.75 7.88 -3.57
C VAL A 215 -10.90 9.39 -3.52
N GLU A 216 -9.93 10.11 -4.07
CA GLU A 216 -9.95 11.58 -4.06
C GLU A 216 -10.66 12.14 -5.28
N ASN A 217 -10.47 11.49 -6.43
CA ASN A 217 -11.09 11.92 -7.67
C ASN A 217 -11.35 10.75 -8.63
N ILE A 218 -12.43 10.88 -9.38
CA ILE A 218 -12.73 10.09 -10.56
C ILE A 218 -12.98 11.08 -11.69
N SER A 219 -12.19 10.97 -12.75
CA SER A 219 -12.27 11.85 -13.91
C SER A 219 -12.75 11.10 -15.14
N LEU A 220 -13.54 11.81 -15.93
CA LEU A 220 -14.02 11.37 -17.22
C LEU A 220 -13.04 11.80 -18.32
N PRO A 221 -13.16 11.25 -19.54
CA PRO A 221 -12.45 11.80 -20.69
C PRO A 221 -12.98 13.20 -20.99
N GLU A 222 -12.10 14.13 -21.35
CA GLU A 222 -12.46 15.51 -21.71
C GLU A 222 -13.61 15.61 -22.73
N ALA A 223 -13.68 14.67 -23.68
CA ALA A 223 -14.77 14.62 -24.65
C ALA A 223 -16.15 14.37 -24.01
N VAL A 224 -16.22 13.54 -22.97
CA VAL A 224 -17.46 13.28 -22.22
C VAL A 224 -17.78 14.45 -21.31
N GLU A 225 -16.77 15.04 -20.66
CA GLU A 225 -16.94 16.25 -19.82
C GLU A 225 -17.52 17.41 -20.63
N LYS A 226 -16.99 17.69 -21.83
CA LYS A 226 -17.53 18.74 -22.72
C LYS A 226 -18.99 18.53 -23.08
N VAL A 227 -19.41 17.29 -23.31
CA VAL A 227 -20.81 16.96 -23.62
C VAL A 227 -21.70 17.14 -22.39
N LEU A 228 -21.21 16.76 -21.21
CA LEU A 228 -21.88 16.97 -19.94
C LEU A 228 -22.07 18.46 -19.62
N ASP A 229 -21.04 19.27 -19.83
CA ASP A 229 -21.09 20.72 -19.62
C ASP A 229 -22.09 21.38 -20.58
N ALA A 230 -22.10 20.96 -21.85
CA ALA A 230 -23.06 21.44 -22.84
C ALA A 230 -24.50 21.06 -22.47
N ARG A 231 -24.73 19.83 -22.01
CA ARG A 231 -26.04 19.35 -21.57
C ARG A 231 -26.52 20.06 -20.30
N SER A 232 -25.62 20.25 -19.34
CA SER A 232 -25.92 20.99 -18.11
C SER A 232 -26.26 22.45 -18.40
N SER A 233 -25.51 23.07 -19.32
CA SER A 233 -25.80 24.42 -19.82
C SER A 233 -27.17 24.50 -20.49
N MET A 234 -27.57 23.50 -21.30
CA MET A 234 -28.93 23.41 -21.86
C MET A 234 -30.00 23.33 -20.76
N GLY A 235 -29.78 22.49 -19.75
CA GLY A 235 -30.71 22.29 -18.63
C GLY A 235 -30.90 23.54 -17.78
N ILE A 236 -29.81 24.29 -17.51
CA ILE A 236 -29.85 25.57 -16.79
C ILE A 236 -30.59 26.64 -17.60
N VAL A 237 -30.40 26.67 -18.92
CA VAL A 237 -31.07 27.63 -19.79
C VAL A 237 -32.57 27.36 -19.88
N GLY A 238 -33.02 26.13 -19.65
CA GLY A 238 -34.43 25.71 -19.47
C GLY A 238 -35.32 25.84 -20.72
N ASP A 239 -34.92 26.67 -21.67
CA ASP A 239 -35.61 26.98 -22.92
C ASP A 239 -34.69 26.63 -24.10
N LEU A 240 -35.05 25.59 -24.84
CA LEU A 240 -34.34 25.11 -26.04
C LEU A 240 -34.19 26.21 -27.10
N GLY A 241 -35.10 27.19 -27.15
CA GLY A 241 -35.01 28.35 -28.03
C GLY A 241 -33.87 29.30 -27.65
N ARG A 242 -33.63 29.50 -26.35
CA ARG A 242 -32.47 30.29 -25.87
C ARG A 242 -31.16 29.56 -26.06
N TYR A 243 -31.13 28.24 -25.94
CA TYR A 243 -29.89 27.48 -26.18
C TYR A 243 -29.47 27.51 -27.65
N THR A 244 -30.40 27.34 -28.58
CA THR A 244 -30.11 27.47 -30.01
C THR A 244 -29.64 28.89 -30.37
N GLN A 245 -30.25 29.92 -29.76
CA GLN A 245 -29.78 31.31 -29.89
C GLN A 245 -28.39 31.51 -29.27
N PHE A 246 -28.10 30.90 -28.12
CA PHE A 246 -26.80 30.99 -27.46
C PHE A 246 -25.69 30.29 -28.25
N GLN A 247 -25.96 29.10 -28.79
CA GLN A 247 -25.03 28.38 -29.66
C GLN A 247 -24.81 29.14 -30.97
N ALA A 248 -25.86 29.69 -31.57
CA ALA A 248 -25.73 30.57 -32.74
C ALA A 248 -24.89 31.81 -32.41
N ALA A 249 -25.06 32.41 -31.23
CA ALA A 249 -24.27 33.54 -30.77
C ALA A 249 -22.80 33.19 -30.52
N GLN A 250 -22.50 32.01 -29.96
CA GLN A 250 -21.13 31.52 -29.81
C GLN A 250 -20.49 31.25 -31.18
N ALA A 251 -21.18 30.55 -32.08
CA ALA A 251 -20.69 30.27 -33.44
C ALA A 251 -20.45 31.57 -34.22
N MET A 252 -21.32 32.58 -34.09
CA MET A 252 -21.10 33.91 -34.66
C MET A 252 -19.89 34.62 -34.02
N THR A 253 -19.68 34.46 -32.72
CA THR A 253 -18.53 35.04 -32.01
C THR A 253 -17.21 34.38 -32.42
N GLU A 254 -17.18 33.05 -32.56
CA GLU A 254 -16.01 32.31 -33.05
C GLU A 254 -15.73 32.61 -34.53
N ALA A 255 -16.76 32.70 -35.37
CA ALA A 255 -16.62 33.12 -36.77
C ALA A 255 -16.11 34.56 -36.88
N ALA A 256 -16.55 35.47 -36.00
CA ALA A 256 -16.05 36.84 -35.92
C ALA A 256 -14.59 36.91 -35.41
N ARG A 257 -14.18 35.97 -34.56
CA ARG A 257 -12.79 35.83 -34.09
C ARG A 257 -11.87 35.17 -35.12
N ASN A 258 -12.40 34.37 -36.05
CA ASN A 258 -11.67 33.75 -37.17
C ASN A 258 -12.32 34.05 -38.55
N PRO A 259 -12.30 35.32 -39.03
CA PRO A 259 -12.96 35.71 -40.27
C PRO A 259 -12.43 34.99 -41.51
N ALA A 260 -11.16 34.57 -41.49
CA ALA A 260 -10.49 33.90 -42.60
C ALA A 260 -10.93 32.43 -42.81
N GLY A 261 -11.48 31.76 -41.78
CA GLY A 261 -11.95 30.38 -41.87
C GLY A 261 -13.38 30.23 -42.42
N ALA A 262 -14.23 31.24 -42.21
CA ALA A 262 -15.64 31.22 -42.61
C ALA A 262 -15.85 31.39 -44.13
N MET A 263 -14.91 32.00 -44.85
CA MET A 263 -14.98 32.17 -46.31
C MET A 263 -14.54 30.93 -47.12
N GLY A 264 -14.00 29.89 -46.47
CA GLY A 264 -13.49 28.68 -47.14
C GLY A 264 -14.50 27.54 -47.31
N ALA A 265 -15.63 27.57 -46.59
CA ALA A 265 -16.61 26.47 -46.56
C ALA A 265 -17.88 26.73 -47.39
N GLY A 266 -17.96 27.87 -48.09
CA GLY A 266 -19.11 28.27 -48.92
C GLY A 266 -18.88 28.20 -50.44
N LEU A 267 -17.71 27.73 -50.88
CA LEU A 267 -17.37 27.52 -52.29
C LEU A 267 -16.74 26.13 -52.43
N GLY A 268 -17.57 25.09 -52.40
CA GLY A 268 -17.20 23.69 -52.58
C GLY A 268 -18.43 22.82 -52.71
#